data_AF-F2NKP8-F1
#
_entry.id   AF-F2NKP8-F1
#
_cell.length_a   1.000
_cell.length_b   1.000
_cell.length_c   1.000
_cell.angle_alpha   90.00
_cell.angle_beta   90.00
_cell.angle_gamma   90.00
#
_symmetry.space_group_name_H-M   'P 1'
#
loop_
_entity.id
_entity.type
_entity.pdbx_description
1 polymer ?
#
loop_
_entity_poly.entity_id
_entity_poly.type
_entity_poly.pdbx_seq_one_letter_code
_entity_poly.pdbx_strand_id
1 'polypeptide(L)'
;MCAPLDQEWQALFSRQVGVGKKPSKRKTRDRLSRGLRTPENAFRQPILEALVELGGSAPVNDVLERVQQKMAHVLNEYDYQPLPSDPRSARWRNTAQWCRNALVREGLMKSDSPYGIWEISEQGREALRLAKNEAP
;
A
#
# COMPACT_ATOMS: atom_id res chain seq x y z
N MET A 1 21.22 9.42 15.25
CA MET A 1 21.36 8.84 13.90
C MET A 1 20.29 7.77 13.79
N CYS A 2 19.13 8.08 13.20
CA CYS A 2 18.02 7.13 13.09
C CYS A 2 18.31 6.13 11.97
N ALA A 3 18.39 4.85 12.32
CA ALA A 3 18.52 3.74 11.37
C ALA A 3 17.17 3.53 10.63
N PRO A 4 17.19 3.07 9.36
CA PRO A 4 16.00 2.99 8.52
C PRO A 4 15.25 1.68 8.77
N LEU A 5 14.11 1.75 9.46
CA LEU A 5 13.26 0.61 9.82
C LEU A 5 12.35 0.14 8.65
N ASP A 6 12.79 0.33 7.40
CA ASP A 6 11.97 0.07 6.20
C ASP A 6 12.41 -1.17 5.39
N GLN A 7 13.52 -1.82 5.76
CA GLN A 7 14.11 -2.89 4.94
C GLN A 7 13.59 -4.30 5.27
N GLU A 8 13.05 -4.54 6.46
CA GLU A 8 12.73 -5.90 6.93
C GLU A 8 11.46 -6.47 6.29
N TRP A 9 10.50 -5.61 5.92
CA TRP A 9 9.34 -6.01 5.12
C TRP A 9 9.67 -6.39 3.68
N GLN A 10 10.73 -5.81 3.11
CA GLN A 10 11.13 -6.15 1.75
C GLN A 10 11.61 -7.60 1.67
N ALA A 11 12.32 -8.09 2.70
CA ALA A 11 12.88 -9.43 2.70
C ALA A 11 11.80 -10.53 2.84
N LEU A 12 10.82 -10.33 3.71
CA LEU A 12 9.76 -11.32 3.97
C LEU A 12 8.79 -11.50 2.79
N PHE A 13 8.54 -10.44 2.01
CA PHE A 13 7.63 -10.48 0.86
C PHE A 13 8.33 -10.52 -0.51
N SER A 14 9.67 -10.54 -0.57
CA SER A 14 10.42 -10.64 -1.84
C SER A 14 10.39 -12.03 -2.49
N ARG A 15 9.71 -13.01 -1.89
CA ARG A 15 9.68 -14.38 -2.40
C ARG A 15 8.54 -14.65 -3.38
N GLN A 16 8.32 -13.75 -4.36
CA GLN A 16 7.75 -14.09 -5.68
C GLN A 16 7.70 -12.86 -6.61
N VAL A 17 8.70 -12.72 -7.48
CA VAL A 17 8.63 -11.84 -8.65
C VAL A 17 9.06 -12.61 -9.90
N GLY A 18 8.20 -13.53 -10.33
CA GLY A 18 8.24 -14.09 -11.69
C GLY A 18 7.41 -13.21 -12.64
N VAL A 19 7.98 -12.11 -13.11
CA VAL A 19 7.32 -11.21 -14.08
C VAL A 19 7.49 -11.73 -15.50
N GLY A 20 6.38 -12.01 -16.16
CA GLY A 20 6.33 -12.16 -17.61
C GLY A 20 5.07 -11.57 -18.19
N LYS A 21 5.01 -10.24 -18.43
CA LYS A 21 4.05 -9.64 -19.39
C LYS A 21 4.67 -8.50 -20.19
N LYS A 22 4.53 -8.59 -21.52
CA LYS A 22 5.07 -7.69 -22.57
C LYS A 22 4.43 -6.28 -22.51
N PRO A 23 5.17 -5.21 -22.85
CA PRO A 23 4.64 -3.85 -22.76
C PRO A 23 3.79 -3.46 -23.99
N SER A 24 2.61 -2.90 -23.73
CA SER A 24 1.78 -2.20 -24.72
C SER A 24 2.14 -0.70 -24.72
N LYS A 25 2.39 -0.13 -25.91
CA LYS A 25 2.80 1.27 -26.11
C LYS A 25 1.60 2.21 -25.97
N ARG A 26 1.49 2.90 -24.83
CA ARG A 26 0.66 4.13 -24.69
C ARG A 26 1.57 5.35 -24.56
N LYS A 27 1.26 6.40 -25.32
CA LYS A 27 2.01 7.68 -25.39
C LYS A 27 2.30 8.21 -23.98
N THR A 28 3.58 8.30 -23.63
CA THR A 28 4.05 8.67 -22.30
C THR A 28 3.92 10.17 -22.11
N ARG A 29 2.91 10.60 -21.32
CA ARG A 29 3.03 11.82 -20.55
C ARG A 29 4.26 11.68 -19.66
N ASP A 30 5.07 12.73 -19.61
CA ASP A 30 6.39 12.76 -18.99
C ASP A 30 6.35 12.04 -17.64
N ARG A 31 7.03 10.88 -17.58
CA ARG A 31 7.02 10.06 -16.38
C ARG A 31 7.95 10.76 -15.40
N LEU A 32 7.40 11.26 -14.29
CA LEU A 32 8.20 11.69 -13.14
C LEU A 32 9.34 10.69 -12.91
N SER A 33 10.54 11.20 -12.65
CA SER A 33 11.72 10.38 -12.44
C SER A 33 11.44 9.31 -11.37
N ARG A 34 11.90 8.09 -11.65
CA ARG A 34 11.72 6.95 -10.74
C ARG A 34 12.36 7.31 -9.39
N GLY A 35 11.63 7.11 -8.30
CA GLY A 35 12.13 7.30 -6.93
C GLY A 35 11.64 8.56 -6.20
N LEU A 36 10.93 9.48 -6.86
CA LEU A 36 10.40 10.67 -6.18
C LEU A 36 9.14 10.41 -5.33
N ARG A 37 8.46 9.29 -5.54
CA ARG A 37 7.18 8.96 -4.86
C ARG A 37 7.37 7.82 -3.89
N THR A 38 6.57 7.82 -2.83
CA THR A 38 6.50 6.69 -1.90
C THR A 38 6.13 5.42 -2.68
N PRO A 39 6.93 4.35 -2.61
CA PRO A 39 6.69 3.12 -3.36
C PRO A 39 5.45 2.40 -2.84
N GLU A 40 4.79 1.63 -3.71
CA GLU A 40 3.60 0.84 -3.35
C GLU A 40 3.83 -0.06 -2.13
N ASN A 41 4.99 -0.71 -2.04
CA ASN A 41 5.32 -1.61 -0.94
C ASN A 41 5.30 -0.93 0.43
N ALA A 42 5.60 0.37 0.51
CA ALA A 42 5.57 1.11 1.79
C ALA A 42 4.15 1.27 2.34
N PHE A 43 3.12 1.07 1.52
CA PHE A 43 1.72 1.13 1.96
C PHE A 43 1.22 -0.20 2.53
N ARG A 44 1.93 -1.32 2.35
CA ARG A 44 1.46 -2.65 2.75
C ARG A 44 1.17 -2.73 4.25
N GLN A 45 2.16 -2.45 5.09
CA GLN A 45 2.00 -2.50 6.54
C GLN A 45 0.96 -1.46 7.03
N PRO A 46 1.01 -0.17 6.65
CA PRO A 46 0.02 0.81 7.08
C PRO A 46 -1.42 0.43 6.76
N ILE A 47 -1.67 -0.21 5.60
CA ILE A 47 -3.02 -0.67 5.22
C ILE A 47 -3.48 -1.82 6.13
N LEU A 48 -2.63 -2.83 6.34
CA LEU A 48 -2.99 -3.98 7.19
C LEU A 48 -3.19 -3.55 8.64
N GLU A 49 -2.34 -2.66 9.16
CA GLU A 49 -2.50 -2.09 10.50
C GLU A 49 -3.78 -1.28 10.64
N ALA A 50 -4.07 -0.39 9.68
CA ALA A 50 -5.29 0.41 9.69
C ALA A 50 -6.52 -0.49 9.72
N LEU A 51 -6.56 -1.56 8.93
CA LEU A 51 -7.65 -2.52 8.94
C LEU A 51 -7.79 -3.20 10.30
N VAL A 52 -6.71 -3.70 10.89
CA VAL A 52 -6.76 -4.34 12.23
C VAL A 52 -7.26 -3.37 13.29
N GLU A 53 -6.78 -2.13 13.28
CA GLU A 53 -7.20 -1.08 14.22
C GLU A 53 -8.68 -0.67 14.03
N LEU A 54 -9.21 -0.79 12.82
CA LEU A 54 -10.61 -0.52 12.49
C LEU A 54 -11.52 -1.75 12.69
N GLY A 55 -11.04 -2.81 13.34
CA GLY A 55 -11.83 -4.02 13.63
C GLY A 55 -11.75 -5.11 12.54
N GLY A 56 -10.95 -4.89 11.50
CA GLY A 56 -10.65 -5.84 10.43
C GLY A 56 -11.37 -5.60 9.12
N SER A 57 -12.46 -4.83 9.13
CA SER A 57 -13.26 -4.51 7.95
C SER A 57 -13.77 -3.08 8.09
N ALA A 58 -13.54 -2.23 7.10
CA ALA A 58 -13.90 -0.82 7.17
C ALA A 58 -14.10 -0.17 5.79
N PRO A 59 -14.84 0.96 5.72
CA PRO A 59 -14.94 1.76 4.51
C PRO A 59 -13.58 2.21 3.99
N VAL A 60 -13.40 2.21 2.66
CA VAL A 60 -12.12 2.58 2.02
C VAL A 60 -11.62 3.95 2.50
N ASN A 61 -12.52 4.93 2.65
CA ASN A 61 -12.14 6.27 3.06
C ASN A 61 -11.53 6.29 4.48
N ASP A 62 -12.14 5.56 5.41
CA ASP A 62 -11.67 5.48 6.81
C ASP A 62 -10.31 4.79 6.89
N VAL A 63 -10.12 3.72 6.09
CA VAL A 63 -8.83 3.03 5.98
C VAL A 63 -7.77 3.97 5.40
N LEU A 64 -8.08 4.68 4.32
CA LEU A 64 -7.15 5.62 3.69
C LEU A 64 -6.79 6.78 4.62
N GLU A 65 -7.74 7.33 5.37
CA GLU A 65 -7.47 8.38 6.36
C GLU A 65 -6.50 7.89 7.43
N ARG A 66 -6.71 6.69 7.98
CA ARG A 66 -5.79 6.09 8.95
C ARG A 66 -4.41 5.83 8.35
N VAL A 67 -4.34 5.34 7.12
CA VAL A 67 -3.08 5.15 6.38
C VAL A 67 -2.35 6.47 6.21
N GLN A 68 -3.06 7.55 5.85
CA GLN A 68 -2.47 8.88 5.72
C GLN A 68 -1.86 9.36 7.04
N GLN A 69 -2.58 9.19 8.16
CA GLN A 69 -2.08 9.56 9.48
C GLN A 69 -0.81 8.78 9.83
N LYS A 70 -0.81 7.46 9.59
CA LYS A 70 0.36 6.59 9.84
C LYS A 70 1.56 6.98 8.97
N MET A 71 1.33 7.33 7.72
CA MET A 71 2.38 7.65 6.76
C MET A 71 2.69 9.14 6.67
N ALA A 72 2.15 9.99 7.54
CA ALA A 72 2.32 11.45 7.46
C ALA A 72 3.80 11.89 7.47
N HIS A 73 4.68 11.09 8.08
CA HIS A 73 6.13 11.32 8.13
C HIS A 73 6.90 10.71 6.95
N VAL A 74 6.26 9.87 6.13
CA VAL A 74 6.84 9.18 4.97
C VAL A 74 6.40 9.83 3.66
N LEU A 75 5.12 10.22 3.57
CA LEU A 75 4.56 10.84 2.38
C LEU A 75 5.23 12.19 2.12
N ASN A 76 5.60 12.42 0.87
CA ASN A 76 6.25 13.65 0.45
C ASN A 76 5.32 14.52 -0.41
N GLU A 77 5.79 15.69 -0.82
CA GLU A 77 4.99 16.64 -1.62
C GLU A 77 4.44 16.03 -2.92
N TYR A 78 5.17 15.14 -3.58
CA TYR A 78 4.75 14.49 -4.83
C TYR A 78 3.60 13.51 -4.62
N ASP A 79 3.51 12.93 -3.43
CA ASP A 79 2.45 12.00 -3.06
C ASP A 79 1.12 12.73 -2.81
N TYR A 80 1.18 13.97 -2.31
CA TYR A 80 0.02 14.84 -2.13
C TYR A 80 -0.42 15.57 -3.40
N GLN A 81 0.42 15.59 -4.45
CA GLN A 81 0.03 16.21 -5.72
C GLN A 81 -1.23 15.57 -6.32
N PRO A 82 -2.08 16.38 -6.99
CA PRO A 82 -3.27 15.87 -7.65
C PRO A 82 -2.93 14.90 -8.79
N LEU A 83 -3.86 13.99 -9.06
CA LEU A 83 -3.80 13.14 -10.24
C LEU A 83 -4.18 13.97 -11.49
N PRO A 84 -3.46 13.82 -12.61
CA PRO A 84 -3.84 14.46 -13.87
C PRO A 84 -5.23 14.05 -14.38
N SER A 85 -5.71 12.87 -13.96
CA SER A 85 -7.04 12.33 -14.31
C SER A 85 -8.14 12.77 -13.36
N ASP A 86 -7.80 13.10 -12.11
CA ASP A 86 -8.74 13.58 -11.10
C ASP A 86 -8.02 14.56 -10.16
N PRO A 87 -8.18 15.88 -10.37
CA PRO A 87 -7.53 16.89 -9.56
C PRO A 87 -7.94 16.88 -8.08
N ARG A 88 -9.04 16.21 -7.70
CA ARG A 88 -9.51 16.11 -6.32
C ARG A 88 -8.88 14.94 -5.56
N SER A 89 -8.19 14.04 -6.27
CA SER A 89 -7.56 12.87 -5.69
C SER A 89 -6.04 12.99 -5.67
N ALA A 90 -5.47 12.90 -4.47
CA ALA A 90 -4.02 12.85 -4.28
C ALA A 90 -3.44 11.55 -4.84
N ARG A 91 -2.22 11.62 -5.39
CA ARG A 91 -1.52 10.48 -6.02
C ARG A 91 -1.33 9.30 -5.08
N TRP A 92 -1.07 9.53 -3.80
CA TRP A 92 -0.85 8.46 -2.82
C TRP A 92 -2.09 7.57 -2.63
N ARG A 93 -3.30 8.14 -2.74
CA ARG A 93 -4.55 7.36 -2.62
C ARG A 93 -4.63 6.30 -3.72
N ASN A 94 -4.24 6.65 -4.94
CA ASN A 94 -4.17 5.70 -6.04
C ASN A 94 -3.08 4.65 -5.79
N THR A 95 -1.90 5.04 -5.29
CA THR A 95 -0.85 4.08 -4.89
C THR A 95 -1.35 3.08 -3.84
N ALA A 96 -2.05 3.56 -2.81
CA ALA A 96 -2.62 2.70 -1.77
C ALA A 96 -3.68 1.73 -2.34
N GLN A 97 -4.50 2.16 -3.31
CA GLN A 97 -5.44 1.28 -4.00
C GLN A 97 -4.73 0.21 -4.85
N TRP A 98 -3.61 0.55 -5.51
CA TRP A 98 -2.78 -0.45 -6.19
C TRP A 98 -2.20 -1.46 -5.19
N CYS A 99 -1.68 -0.98 -4.07
CA CYS A 99 -1.18 -1.82 -2.99
C CYS A 99 -2.26 -2.78 -2.48
N ARG A 100 -3.49 -2.31 -2.27
CA ARG A 100 -4.61 -3.18 -1.91
C ARG A 100 -4.83 -4.29 -2.95
N ASN A 101 -4.77 -3.97 -4.23
CA ASN A 101 -4.92 -4.98 -5.27
C ASN A 101 -3.78 -6.01 -5.26
N ALA A 102 -2.56 -5.63 -4.92
CA ALA A 102 -1.47 -6.57 -4.69
C ALA A 102 -1.74 -7.45 -3.46
N LEU A 103 -2.11 -6.85 -2.31
CA LEU A 103 -2.44 -7.56 -1.07
C LEU A 103 -3.58 -8.58 -1.24
N VAL A 104 -4.59 -8.25 -2.04
CA VAL A 104 -5.68 -9.20 -2.37
C VAL A 104 -5.19 -10.37 -3.22
N ARG A 105 -4.33 -10.12 -4.21
CA ARG A 105 -3.74 -11.21 -5.02
C ARG A 105 -2.81 -12.10 -4.20
N GLU A 106 -2.16 -11.53 -3.19
CA GLU A 106 -1.28 -12.23 -2.24
C GLU A 106 -2.07 -12.95 -1.14
N GLY A 107 -3.40 -12.81 -1.09
CA GLY A 107 -4.25 -13.45 -0.08
C GLY A 107 -4.27 -12.75 1.28
N LEU A 108 -3.57 -11.62 1.44
CA LEU A 108 -3.48 -10.86 2.69
C LEU A 108 -4.73 -10.03 2.98
N MET A 109 -5.49 -9.67 1.94
CA MET A 109 -6.80 -9.02 2.05
C MET A 109 -7.87 -9.84 1.30
N LYS A 110 -9.13 -9.71 1.72
CA LYS A 110 -10.23 -10.43 1.09
C LYS A 110 -10.59 -9.86 -0.29
N SER A 111 -10.84 -10.76 -1.24
CA SER A 111 -11.26 -10.40 -2.61
C SER A 111 -12.76 -10.18 -2.76
N ASP A 112 -13.55 -10.75 -1.85
CA ASP A 112 -15.01 -10.86 -1.86
C ASP A 112 -15.71 -9.87 -0.91
N SER A 113 -14.98 -8.84 -0.43
CA SER A 113 -15.55 -7.77 0.39
C SER A 113 -16.62 -6.96 -0.37
N PRO A 114 -17.64 -6.44 0.31
CA PRO A 114 -18.63 -5.53 -0.28
C PRO A 114 -17.99 -4.31 -0.96
N TYR A 115 -18.70 -3.73 -1.92
CA TYR A 115 -18.25 -2.52 -2.60
C TYR A 115 -18.00 -1.40 -1.59
N GLY A 116 -16.85 -0.72 -1.70
CA GLY A 116 -16.48 0.37 -0.81
C GLY A 116 -15.97 -0.08 0.57
N ILE A 117 -15.87 -1.39 0.82
CA ILE A 117 -15.32 -1.96 2.05
C ILE A 117 -14.02 -2.71 1.75
N TRP A 118 -13.02 -2.50 2.58
CA TRP A 118 -11.79 -3.30 2.59
C TRP A 118 -11.77 -4.16 3.84
N GLU A 119 -11.32 -5.41 3.68
CA GLU A 119 -11.25 -6.37 4.77
C GLU A 119 -9.92 -7.12 4.76
N ILE A 120 -9.33 -7.26 5.94
CA ILE A 120 -8.12 -8.07 6.14
C ILE A 120 -8.48 -9.55 6.22
N SER A 121 -7.66 -10.40 5.61
CA SER A 121 -7.76 -11.85 5.77
C SER A 121 -7.09 -12.30 7.08
N GLU A 122 -7.28 -13.56 7.46
CA GLU A 122 -6.52 -14.14 8.58
C GLU A 122 -5.02 -14.19 8.27
N GLN A 123 -4.64 -14.56 7.05
CA GLN A 123 -3.24 -14.56 6.60
C GLN A 123 -2.60 -13.17 6.72
N GLY A 124 -3.36 -12.11 6.42
CA GLY A 124 -2.92 -10.73 6.59
C GLY A 124 -2.67 -10.36 8.06
N ARG A 125 -3.51 -10.84 8.98
CA ARG A 125 -3.34 -10.63 10.43
C ARG A 125 -2.11 -11.37 10.95
N GLU A 126 -1.94 -12.62 10.52
CA GLU A 126 -0.78 -13.44 10.88
C GLU A 126 0.52 -12.82 10.36
N ALA A 127 0.55 -12.42 9.09
CA ALA A 127 1.71 -11.76 8.50
C ALA A 127 2.09 -10.47 9.26
N LEU A 128 1.09 -9.67 9.64
CA LEU A 128 1.31 -8.47 10.45
C LEU A 128 1.84 -8.80 11.86
N ARG A 129 1.35 -9.88 12.48
CA ARG A 129 1.80 -10.34 13.80
C ARG A 129 3.25 -10.83 13.75
N LEU A 130 3.61 -11.64 12.75
CA LEU A 130 4.95 -12.16 12.57
C LEU A 130 5.97 -11.03 12.40
N ALA A 131 5.66 -10.07 11.54
CA ALA A 131 6.54 -8.92 11.32
C ALA A 131 6.72 -8.04 12.56
N LYS A 132 5.71 -7.92 13.42
CA LYS A 132 5.84 -7.20 14.71
C LYS A 132 6.67 -7.96 15.74
N ASN A 133 6.73 -9.28 15.64
CA ASN A 133 7.48 -10.13 16.57
C ASN A 133 8.95 -10.31 16.17
N GLU A 134 9.31 -10.00 14.93
CA GLU A 134 10.67 -10.05 14.41
C GLU A 134 11.43 -8.72 14.55
N ALA A 135 10.74 -7.64 14.96
CA ALA A 135 11.37 -6.37 15.29
C ALA A 135 12.09 -6.46 16.67
N PRO A 136 13.43 -6.33 16.74
CA PRO A 136 14.19 -6.39 17.99
C PRO A 136 13.98 -5.17 18.91
#